data_AF-A0A3D8HY33-F1
#
_entry.id   AF-A0A3D8HY33-F1
#
_cell.length_a   1.000
_cell.length_b   1.000
_cell.length_c   1.000
_cell.angle_alpha   90.00
_cell.angle_beta   90.00
_cell.angle_gamma   90.00
#
_symmetry.space_group_name_H-M   'P 1'
#
loop_
_entity.id
_entity.type
_entity.pdbx_description
1 polymer ?
#
loop_
_entity_poly.entity_id
_entity_poly.type
_entity_poly.pdbx_seq_one_letter_code
_entity_poly.pdbx_strand_id
1 'polypeptide(L)'
;MLQDVLDNLETWGYLLLFAYCLYGGYVGLIAAATMSSLGKMDITLCVLIAFVANTIGSSLTAYLARHYKKEILPFFSKYSRQMALAQIWIKRYGKISIFISKYIHIVRFIIPLSIGISRYNFRNFLLQNMFACLLWAIVVGFSTFFASNLVLEILEKFNVNPFIFPVIMLAWIVFIVLLTRRLSRRIKKNL
;
A
#
# COMPACT_ATOMS: atom_id res chain seq x y z
N MET A 1 -25.46 -15.51 -18.07
CA MET A 1 -24.08 -15.57 -18.60
C MET A 1 -23.28 -14.29 -18.31
N LEU A 2 -23.68 -13.10 -18.80
CA LEU A 2 -22.96 -11.86 -18.46
C LEU A 2 -23.15 -11.47 -16.96
N GLN A 3 -24.35 -11.64 -16.41
CA GLN A 3 -24.63 -11.45 -14.98
C GLN A 3 -23.78 -12.40 -14.11
N ASP A 4 -23.71 -13.69 -14.45
CA ASP A 4 -22.92 -14.69 -13.69
C ASP A 4 -21.41 -14.38 -13.70
N VAL A 5 -20.90 -13.81 -14.79
CA VAL A 5 -19.50 -13.37 -14.89
C VAL A 5 -19.27 -12.13 -14.02
N LEU A 6 -20.25 -11.22 -13.95
CA LEU A 6 -20.18 -10.03 -13.10
C LEU A 6 -20.27 -10.39 -11.60
N ASP A 7 -21.20 -11.26 -11.19
CA ASP A 7 -21.33 -11.71 -9.79
C ASP A 7 -20.09 -12.47 -9.30
N ASN A 8 -19.47 -13.26 -10.21
CA ASN A 8 -18.18 -13.86 -9.94
C ASN A 8 -17.08 -12.78 -9.83
N LEU A 9 -16.99 -11.85 -10.77
CA LEU A 9 -15.96 -10.79 -10.72
C LEU A 9 -16.04 -9.94 -9.44
N GLU A 10 -17.24 -9.67 -8.93
CA GLU A 10 -17.40 -8.95 -7.65
C GLU A 10 -16.85 -9.78 -6.48
N THR A 11 -17.28 -11.03 -6.35
CA THR A 11 -16.88 -11.91 -5.25
C THR A 11 -15.37 -12.21 -5.29
N TRP A 12 -14.83 -12.54 -6.46
CA TRP A 12 -13.41 -12.79 -6.67
C TRP A 12 -12.59 -11.50 -6.54
N GLY A 13 -13.15 -10.34 -6.92
CA GLY A 13 -12.53 -9.03 -6.80
C GLY A 13 -12.25 -8.65 -5.34
N TYR A 14 -13.22 -8.86 -4.44
CA TYR A 14 -13.03 -8.61 -3.00
C TYR A 14 -12.00 -9.57 -2.37
N LEU A 15 -12.00 -10.84 -2.77
CA LEU A 15 -11.02 -11.84 -2.32
C LEU A 15 -9.60 -11.49 -2.77
N LEU A 16 -9.44 -11.10 -4.04
CA LEU A 16 -8.14 -10.66 -4.57
C LEU A 16 -7.67 -9.39 -3.87
N LEU A 17 -8.56 -8.42 -3.63
CA LEU A 17 -8.24 -7.23 -2.85
C LEU A 17 -7.75 -7.61 -1.44
N PHE A 18 -8.44 -8.53 -0.76
CA PHE A 18 -8.04 -8.99 0.56
C PHE A 18 -6.64 -9.62 0.53
N ALA A 19 -6.38 -10.53 -0.43
CA ALA A 19 -5.09 -11.19 -0.58
C ALA A 19 -3.94 -10.22 -0.89
N TYR A 20 -4.16 -9.23 -1.76
CA TYR A 20 -3.15 -8.22 -2.08
C TYR A 20 -2.90 -7.24 -0.92
N CYS A 21 -3.96 -6.87 -0.20
CA CYS A 21 -3.87 -5.94 0.93
C CYS A 21 -3.31 -6.58 2.20
N LEU A 22 -3.28 -7.91 2.30
CA LEU A 22 -2.65 -8.64 3.41
C LEU A 22 -1.17 -8.25 3.57
N TYR A 23 -0.41 -8.16 2.48
CA TYR A 23 0.97 -7.66 2.52
C TYR A 23 1.08 -6.11 2.41
N GLY A 24 -0.04 -5.41 2.56
CA GLY A 24 -0.12 -3.95 2.54
C GLY A 24 0.05 -3.33 1.15
N GLY A 25 -0.28 -4.06 0.07
CA GLY A 25 -0.14 -3.61 -1.31
C GLY A 25 -1.09 -2.47 -1.68
N TYR A 26 -0.56 -1.29 -2.09
CA TYR A 26 -1.37 -0.20 -2.67
C TYR A 26 -2.10 -0.63 -3.95
N VAL A 27 -1.46 -1.51 -4.73
CA VAL A 27 -1.96 -1.91 -6.06
C VAL A 27 -3.36 -2.54 -5.97
N GLY A 28 -3.60 -3.39 -4.97
CA GLY A 28 -4.90 -4.04 -4.79
C GLY A 28 -6.02 -3.03 -4.48
N LEU A 29 -5.77 -2.11 -3.54
CA LEU A 29 -6.73 -1.07 -3.18
C LEU A 29 -6.95 -0.07 -4.32
N ILE A 30 -5.89 0.30 -5.05
CA ILE A 30 -6.00 1.19 -6.21
C ILE A 30 -6.85 0.53 -7.31
N ALA A 31 -6.57 -0.73 -7.63
CA ALA A 31 -7.33 -1.48 -8.62
C ALA A 31 -8.81 -1.59 -8.23
N ALA A 32 -9.12 -1.98 -6.99
CA ALA A 32 -10.51 -2.08 -6.57
C ALA A 32 -11.22 -0.73 -6.47
N ALA A 33 -10.52 0.34 -6.07
CA ALA A 33 -11.09 1.70 -6.09
C ALA A 33 -11.39 2.15 -7.53
N THR A 34 -10.52 1.83 -8.50
CA THR A 34 -10.78 2.10 -9.92
C THR A 34 -11.93 1.25 -10.48
N MET A 35 -12.08 0.00 -10.05
CA MET A 35 -13.22 -0.83 -10.44
C MET A 35 -14.52 -0.34 -9.79
N SER A 36 -14.43 0.22 -8.59
CA SER A 36 -15.56 0.85 -7.93
C SER A 36 -16.05 2.11 -8.66
N SER A 37 -15.14 2.93 -9.22
CA SER A 37 -15.54 4.06 -10.07
C SER A 37 -16.29 3.63 -11.34
N LEU A 38 -16.08 2.40 -11.82
CA LEU A 38 -16.82 1.82 -12.94
C LEU A 38 -18.17 1.20 -12.54
N GLY A 39 -18.58 1.35 -11.27
CA GLY A 39 -19.82 0.79 -10.72
C GLY A 39 -19.78 -0.72 -10.54
N LYS A 40 -18.60 -1.36 -10.56
CA LYS A 40 -18.45 -2.82 -10.40
C LYS A 40 -18.20 -3.28 -8.97
N MET A 41 -17.88 -2.37 -8.05
CA MET A 41 -17.60 -2.71 -6.65
C MET A 41 -18.03 -1.55 -5.75
N ASP A 42 -18.36 -1.82 -4.49
CA ASP A 42 -18.64 -0.80 -3.49
C ASP A 42 -17.31 -0.30 -2.87
N ILE A 43 -17.07 1.01 -2.95
CA ILE A 43 -15.85 1.64 -2.42
C ILE A 43 -15.73 1.46 -0.90
N THR A 44 -16.85 1.52 -0.19
CA THR A 44 -16.92 1.37 1.27
C THR A 44 -16.48 -0.03 1.67
N LEU A 45 -16.96 -1.06 0.97
CA LEU A 45 -16.53 -2.44 1.18
C LEU A 45 -15.05 -2.62 0.83
N CYS A 46 -14.59 -2.08 -0.29
CA CYS A 46 -13.17 -2.12 -0.67
C CYS A 46 -12.26 -1.53 0.41
N VAL A 47 -12.62 -0.35 0.94
CA VAL A 47 -11.86 0.32 2.02
C VAL A 47 -11.87 -0.51 3.30
N LEU A 48 -13.03 -1.07 3.68
CA LEU A 48 -13.17 -1.88 4.89
C LEU A 48 -12.34 -3.16 4.80
N ILE A 49 -12.43 -3.88 3.68
CA ILE A 49 -11.67 -5.12 3.46
C ILE A 49 -10.18 -4.82 3.41
N ALA A 50 -9.75 -3.74 2.76
CA ALA A 50 -8.35 -3.33 2.72
C ALA A 50 -7.81 -2.95 4.12
N PHE A 51 -8.63 -2.25 4.91
CA PHE A 51 -8.32 -1.95 6.31
C PHE A 51 -8.12 -3.22 7.14
N VAL A 52 -9.05 -4.17 7.06
CA VAL A 52 -8.98 -5.43 7.81
C VAL A 52 -7.78 -6.27 7.36
N ALA A 53 -7.60 -6.46 6.06
CA ALA A 53 -6.49 -7.21 5.49
C ALA A 53 -5.12 -6.65 5.92
N ASN A 54 -4.92 -5.34 5.79
CA ASN A 54 -3.65 -4.70 6.14
C ASN A 54 -3.40 -4.72 7.66
N THR A 55 -4.45 -4.59 8.47
CA THR A 55 -4.37 -4.74 9.92
C THR A 55 -3.92 -6.14 10.29
N ILE A 56 -4.57 -7.18 9.74
CA ILE A 56 -4.23 -8.58 9.98
C ILE A 56 -2.79 -8.86 9.54
N GLY A 57 -2.41 -8.49 8.33
CA GLY A 57 -1.08 -8.83 7.81
C GLY A 57 0.06 -8.12 8.53
N SER A 58 -0.12 -6.87 8.95
CA SER A 58 0.87 -6.15 9.76
C SER A 58 0.99 -6.75 11.16
N SER A 59 -0.14 -7.12 11.77
CA SER A 59 -0.17 -7.81 13.06
C SER A 59 0.48 -9.18 12.98
N LEU A 60 0.20 -9.96 11.93
CA LEU A 60 0.79 -11.27 11.67
C LEU A 60 2.31 -11.15 11.49
N THR A 61 2.77 -10.18 10.71
CA THR A 61 4.20 -9.91 10.52
C THR A 61 4.90 -9.63 11.85
N ALA A 62 4.33 -8.74 12.68
CA ALA A 62 4.89 -8.42 14.00
C ALA A 62 4.82 -9.61 14.96
N TYR A 63 3.77 -10.42 14.89
CA TYR A 63 3.59 -11.61 15.73
C TYR A 63 4.61 -12.71 15.40
N LEU A 64 4.78 -13.02 14.11
CA LEU A 64 5.76 -13.98 13.61
C LEU A 64 7.18 -13.54 13.98
N ALA A 65 7.50 -12.27 13.77
CA ALA A 65 8.79 -11.69 14.13
C ALA A 65 9.11 -11.77 15.63
N ARG A 66 8.09 -11.79 16.49
CA ARG A 66 8.24 -11.93 17.94
C ARG A 66 8.51 -13.37 18.37
N HIS A 67 7.80 -14.34 17.80
CA HIS A 67 7.90 -15.75 18.19
C HIS A 67 9.07 -16.46 17.52
N TYR A 68 9.32 -16.19 16.23
CA TYR A 68 10.34 -16.87 15.41
C TYR A 68 11.59 -16.00 15.21
N LYS A 69 11.93 -15.18 16.21
CA LYS A 69 13.03 -14.21 16.13
C LYS A 69 14.35 -14.83 15.66
N LYS A 70 14.73 -16.00 16.22
CA LYS A 70 16.00 -16.67 15.90
C LYS A 70 16.08 -17.13 14.43
N GLU A 71 14.96 -17.52 13.83
CA GLU A 71 14.89 -18.01 12.46
C GLU A 71 14.78 -16.87 11.44
N ILE A 72 14.10 -15.79 11.81
CA ILE A 72 13.86 -14.62 10.94
C ILE A 72 15.10 -13.73 10.83
N LEU A 73 15.85 -13.52 11.92
CA LEU A 73 17.04 -12.65 11.91
C LEU A 73 18.07 -12.96 10.80
N PRO A 74 18.50 -14.22 10.57
CA PRO A 74 19.47 -14.51 9.52
C PRO A 74 18.94 -14.19 8.11
N PHE A 75 17.64 -14.40 7.85
CA PHE A 75 17.01 -14.10 6.57
C PHE A 75 17.00 -12.59 6.26
N PHE A 76 16.86 -11.76 7.30
CA PHE A 76 16.86 -10.30 7.18
C PHE A 76 18.21 -9.64 7.45
N SER A 77 19.29 -10.41 7.59
CA SER A 77 20.66 -9.90 7.82
C SER A 77 21.11 -8.89 6.74
N LYS A 78 20.73 -9.12 5.48
CA LYS A 78 20.96 -8.21 4.34
C LYS A 78 20.29 -6.83 4.54
N TYR A 79 19.20 -6.77 5.30
CA TYR A 79 18.44 -5.56 5.60
C TYR A 79 18.70 -5.03 7.01
N SER A 80 19.74 -5.52 7.69
CA SER A 80 20.12 -5.14 9.06
C SER A 80 20.22 -3.63 9.29
N ARG A 81 20.80 -2.88 8.34
CA ARG A 81 20.88 -1.40 8.41
C ARG A 81 19.48 -0.76 8.45
N GLN A 82 18.56 -1.25 7.65
CA GLN A 82 17.20 -0.73 7.57
C GLN A 82 16.39 -1.09 8.83
N MET A 83 16.62 -2.28 9.38
CA MET A 83 16.03 -2.68 10.67
C MET A 83 16.58 -1.84 11.83
N ALA A 84 17.88 -1.54 11.84
CA ALA A 84 18.48 -0.65 12.84
C ALA A 84 17.90 0.76 12.75
N LEU A 85 17.78 1.30 11.53
CA LEU A 85 17.11 2.58 11.29
C LEU A 85 15.64 2.56 11.76
N ALA A 86 14.90 1.50 11.47
CA ALA A 86 13.53 1.34 11.92
C ALA A 86 13.44 1.34 13.44
N GLN A 87 14.36 0.67 14.15
CA GLN A 87 14.40 0.71 15.62
C GLN A 87 14.66 2.12 16.17
N ILE A 88 15.57 2.88 15.56
CA ILE A 88 15.83 4.27 15.92
C ILE A 88 14.57 5.12 15.71
N TRP A 89 13.89 4.93 14.58
CA TRP A 89 12.65 5.64 14.26
C TRP A 89 11.54 5.31 15.25
N ILE A 90 11.31 4.03 15.54
CA ILE A 90 10.32 3.57 16.52
C ILE A 90 10.62 4.18 17.90
N LYS A 91 11.89 4.23 18.32
CA LYS A 91 12.26 4.86 19.60
C LYS A 91 12.01 6.38 19.60
N ARG A 92 12.32 7.07 18.50
CA ARG A 92 12.25 8.53 18.42
C ARG A 92 10.83 9.06 18.19
N TYR A 93 10.06 8.44 17.31
CA TYR A 93 8.76 8.92 16.85
C TYR A 93 7.59 8.03 17.30
N GLY A 94 7.86 6.83 17.81
CA GLY A 94 6.85 5.94 18.39
C GLY A 94 5.68 5.67 17.44
N LYS A 95 4.52 6.23 17.81
CA LYS A 95 3.24 6.04 17.11
C LYS A 95 3.30 6.54 15.66
N ILE A 96 3.98 7.66 15.43
CA ILE A 96 4.07 8.31 14.12
C ILE A 96 4.85 7.44 13.13
N SER A 97 5.84 6.66 13.60
CA SER A 97 6.57 5.74 12.73
C SER A 97 5.67 4.67 12.11
N ILE A 98 4.68 4.17 12.86
CA ILE A 98 3.74 3.16 12.36
C ILE A 98 2.86 3.77 11.27
N PHE A 99 2.40 5.01 11.46
CA PHE A 99 1.65 5.74 10.45
C PHE A 99 2.44 5.96 9.16
N ILE A 100 3.63 6.55 9.27
CA ILE A 100 4.48 6.85 8.11
C ILE A 100 4.87 5.57 7.36
N SER A 101 5.04 4.46 8.09
CA SER A 101 5.35 3.18 7.47
C SER A 101 4.34 2.76 6.41
N LYS A 102 3.06 3.14 6.56
CA LYS A 102 1.99 2.80 5.62
C LYS A 102 2.06 3.54 4.29
N TYR A 103 2.91 4.56 4.14
CA TYR A 103 3.05 5.33 2.89
C TYR A 103 4.35 5.03 2.12
N ILE A 104 5.30 4.32 2.74
CA ILE A 104 6.59 4.01 2.15
C ILE A 104 6.73 2.50 1.96
N HIS A 105 6.91 2.07 0.71
CA HIS A 105 6.86 0.66 0.32
C HIS A 105 7.76 -0.28 1.13
N ILE A 106 9.03 0.08 1.33
CA ILE A 106 9.99 -0.77 2.07
C ILE A 106 9.71 -0.71 3.58
N VAL A 107 9.40 0.48 4.09
CA VAL A 107 9.25 0.74 5.52
C VAL A 107 8.00 0.05 6.09
N ARG A 108 6.95 -0.12 5.28
CA ARG A 108 5.69 -0.76 5.68
C ARG A 108 5.87 -2.18 6.21
N PHE A 109 6.86 -2.91 5.70
CA PHE A 109 7.16 -4.28 6.13
C PHE A 109 8.21 -4.30 7.25
N ILE A 110 9.23 -3.44 7.16
CA ILE A 110 10.35 -3.41 8.12
C ILE A 110 9.91 -2.90 9.50
N ILE A 111 8.98 -1.95 9.58
CA ILE A 111 8.51 -1.39 10.86
C ILE A 111 7.78 -2.46 11.69
N PRO A 112 6.71 -3.14 11.20
CA PRO A 112 6.05 -4.22 11.94
C PRO A 112 7.02 -5.34 12.33
N LEU A 113 7.92 -5.73 11.42
CA LEU A 113 8.96 -6.72 11.67
C LEU A 113 9.88 -6.31 12.84
N SER A 114 10.35 -5.05 12.81
CA SER A 114 11.22 -4.50 13.85
C SER A 114 10.51 -4.37 15.19
N ILE A 115 9.22 -4.02 15.20
CA ILE A 115 8.38 -3.98 16.40
C ILE A 115 8.27 -5.37 17.02
N GLY A 116 8.07 -6.41 16.21
CA GLY A 116 8.01 -7.80 16.67
C GLY A 116 9.31 -8.27 17.35
N ILE A 117 10.47 -7.91 16.78
CA ILE A 117 11.80 -8.29 17.29
C ILE A 117 12.21 -7.47 18.53
N SER A 118 11.66 -6.27 18.69
CA SER A 118 11.92 -5.35 19.78
C SER A 118 11.10 -5.66 21.04
N ARG A 119 11.41 -4.97 22.15
CA ARG A 119 10.62 -5.02 23.41
C ARG A 119 9.37 -4.12 23.39
N TYR A 120 8.95 -3.61 22.24
CA TYR A 120 7.79 -2.72 22.15
C TYR A 120 6.50 -3.44 22.59
N ASN A 121 5.61 -2.74 23.28
CA ASN A 121 4.36 -3.35 23.76
C ASN A 121 3.42 -3.66 22.57
N PHE A 122 3.07 -4.94 22.41
CA PHE A 122 2.26 -5.41 21.28
C PHE A 122 0.84 -4.83 21.27
N ARG A 123 0.24 -4.63 22.46
CA ARG A 123 -1.10 -4.04 22.56
C ARG A 123 -1.13 -2.60 22.05
N ASN A 124 -0.12 -1.82 22.42
CA ASN A 124 0.02 -0.44 21.94
C ASN A 124 0.25 -0.39 20.43
N PHE A 125 1.01 -1.35 19.89
CA PHE A 125 1.20 -1.49 18.45
C PHE A 125 -0.12 -1.81 17.73
N LEU A 126 -0.90 -2.77 18.22
CA LEU A 126 -2.17 -3.16 17.60
C LEU A 126 -3.12 -1.97 17.46
N LEU A 127 -3.35 -1.21 18.52
CA LEU A 127 -4.22 -0.04 18.50
C LEU A 127 -3.73 1.01 17.49
N GLN A 128 -2.43 1.33 17.52
CA GLN A 128 -1.84 2.31 16.61
C GLN A 128 -1.87 1.84 15.15
N ASN A 129 -1.64 0.55 14.92
CA ASN A 129 -1.69 -0.07 13.61
C ASN A 129 -3.11 -0.02 13.03
N MET A 130 -4.14 -0.28 13.85
CA MET A 130 -5.54 -0.15 13.41
C MET A 130 -5.84 1.28 12.93
N PHE A 131 -5.52 2.30 13.73
CA PHE A 131 -5.72 3.69 13.31
C PHE A 131 -4.93 4.04 12.03
N ALA A 132 -3.68 3.57 11.93
CA ALA A 132 -2.84 3.80 10.76
C ALA A 132 -3.41 3.13 9.50
N CYS A 133 -3.85 1.87 9.61
CA CYS A 133 -4.47 1.14 8.49
C CYS A 133 -5.78 1.77 8.05
N LEU A 134 -6.61 2.23 8.99
CA LEU A 134 -7.89 2.84 8.69
C LEU A 134 -7.69 4.14 7.90
N LEU A 135 -6.84 5.03 8.41
CA LEU A 135 -6.57 6.31 7.78
C LEU A 135 -5.91 6.11 6.41
N TRP A 136 -4.98 5.17 6.29
CA TRP A 136 -4.38 4.79 5.01
C TRP A 136 -5.43 4.30 4.00
N ALA A 137 -6.32 3.40 4.40
CA ALA A 137 -7.33 2.82 3.52
C ALA A 137 -8.32 3.88 3.02
N ILE A 138 -8.74 4.79 3.90
CA ILE A 138 -9.60 5.93 3.55
C ILE A 138 -8.87 6.85 2.57
N VAL A 139 -7.66 7.32 2.92
CA VAL A 139 -6.92 8.27 2.09
C VAL A 139 -6.63 7.68 0.71
N VAL A 140 -6.12 6.46 0.62
CA VAL A 140 -5.77 5.85 -0.66
C VAL A 140 -7.01 5.43 -1.46
N GLY A 141 -8.00 4.83 -0.80
CA GLY A 141 -9.23 4.37 -1.44
C GLY A 141 -10.03 5.51 -2.05
N PHE A 142 -10.38 6.52 -1.24
CA PHE A 142 -11.15 7.66 -1.72
C PHE A 142 -10.37 8.54 -2.70
N SER A 143 -9.08 8.81 -2.45
CA SER A 143 -8.29 9.61 -3.41
C SER A 143 -8.22 8.96 -4.78
N THR A 144 -8.08 7.64 -4.81
CA THR A 144 -8.08 6.88 -6.06
C THR A 144 -9.44 6.90 -6.72
N PHE A 145 -10.52 6.65 -5.97
CA PHE A 145 -11.88 6.67 -6.50
C PHE A 145 -12.23 8.02 -7.16
N PHE A 146 -11.97 9.13 -6.46
CA PHE A 146 -12.21 10.47 -7.02
C PHE A 146 -11.30 10.76 -8.22
N ALA A 147 -10.01 10.41 -8.14
CA ALA A 147 -9.10 10.59 -9.27
C ALA A 147 -9.52 9.79 -10.50
N SER A 148 -10.02 8.56 -10.31
CA SER A 148 -10.53 7.72 -11.39
C SER A 148 -11.81 8.27 -12.01
N ASN A 149 -12.75 8.78 -11.21
CA ASN A 149 -13.96 9.43 -11.72
C ASN A 149 -13.63 10.67 -12.57
N LEU A 150 -12.72 11.53 -12.09
CA LEU A 150 -12.27 12.71 -12.84
C LEU A 150 -11.65 12.33 -14.19
N VAL A 151 -10.88 11.24 -14.20
CA VAL A 151 -10.31 10.69 -15.43
C VAL A 151 -11.40 10.23 -16.39
N LEU A 152 -12.43 9.52 -15.91
CA LEU A 152 -13.54 9.03 -16.72
C LEU A 152 -14.35 10.19 -17.33
N GLU A 153 -14.64 11.23 -16.55
CA GLU A 153 -15.32 12.44 -17.03
C GLU A 153 -14.53 13.17 -18.14
N ILE A 154 -13.20 13.27 -17.97
CA ILE A 154 -12.33 13.88 -18.99
C ILE A 154 -12.34 13.03 -20.27
N LEU A 155 -12.35 11.70 -20.15
CA LEU A 155 -12.39 10.79 -21.30
C LEU A 155 -13.68 10.95 -22.11
N GLU A 156 -14.82 10.98 -21.43
CA GLU A 156 -16.14 11.17 -22.06
C GLU A 156 -16.25 12.54 -22.75
N LYS A 157 -15.74 13.60 -22.10
CA LYS A 157 -15.85 14.97 -22.60
C LYS A 157 -14.98 15.25 -23.82
N PHE A 158 -13.83 14.59 -23.94
CA PHE A 158 -12.87 14.82 -25.03
C PHE A 158 -12.99 13.83 -26.19
N ASN A 159 -13.90 12.85 -26.13
CA ASN A 159 -14.10 11.80 -27.15
C ASN A 159 -12.76 11.17 -27.61
N VAL A 160 -11.77 11.17 -26.72
CA VAL A 160 -10.43 10.69 -26.99
C VAL A 160 -10.49 9.19 -26.99
N ASN A 161 -10.03 8.61 -28.09
CA ASN A 161 -9.99 7.17 -28.29
C ASN A 161 -9.43 6.47 -27.01
N PRO A 162 -10.06 5.39 -26.50
CA PRO A 162 -9.68 4.72 -25.25
C PRO A 162 -8.19 4.34 -25.15
N PHE A 163 -7.50 4.26 -26.29
CA PHE A 163 -6.07 4.00 -26.42
C PHE A 163 -5.13 5.16 -26.04
N ILE A 164 -5.60 6.41 -26.00
CA ILE A 164 -4.73 7.58 -25.74
C ILE A 164 -4.38 7.68 -24.24
N PHE A 165 -5.27 7.22 -23.37
CA PHE A 165 -5.10 7.27 -21.92
C PHE A 165 -3.89 6.47 -21.38
N PRO A 166 -3.73 5.16 -21.72
CA PRO A 166 -2.54 4.41 -21.30
C PRO A 166 -1.25 5.00 -21.88
N VAL A 167 -1.30 5.64 -23.06
CA VAL A 167 -0.15 6.30 -23.68
C VAL A 167 0.26 7.56 -22.91
N ILE A 168 -0.71 8.38 -22.48
CA ILE A 168 -0.43 9.55 -21.64
C ILE A 168 0.09 9.13 -20.26
N MET A 169 -0.48 8.10 -19.64
CA MET A 169 0.05 7.56 -18.37
C MET A 169 1.47 7.00 -18.53
N LEU A 170 1.74 6.25 -19.61
CA LEU A 170 3.09 5.77 -19.93
C LEU A 170 4.05 6.94 -20.14
N ALA A 171 3.64 7.98 -20.87
CA ALA A 171 4.45 9.18 -21.08
C ALA A 171 4.77 9.90 -19.77
N TRP A 172 3.80 10.02 -18.87
CA TRP A 172 3.99 10.59 -17.53
C TRP A 172 4.93 9.76 -16.66
N ILE A 173 4.76 8.44 -16.64
CA ILE A 173 5.65 7.52 -15.91
C ILE A 173 7.08 7.62 -16.47
N VAL A 174 7.25 7.61 -17.80
CA VAL A 174 8.54 7.76 -18.46
C VAL A 174 9.16 9.12 -18.12
N PHE A 175 8.37 10.19 -18.10
CA PHE A 175 8.84 11.53 -17.72
C PHE A 175 9.36 11.58 -16.28
N ILE A 176 8.64 11.00 -15.31
CA ILE A 176 9.05 10.92 -13.90
C ILE A 176 10.33 10.07 -13.75
N VAL A 177 10.43 8.95 -14.45
CA VAL A 177 11.63 8.10 -14.45
C VAL A 177 12.84 8.83 -15.04
N LEU A 178 12.63 9.62 -16.09
CA LEU A 178 13.71 10.43 -16.69
C LEU A 178 14.14 11.58 -15.76
N LEU A 179 13.20 12.24 -15.08
CA LEU A 179 13.48 13.28 -14.08
C LEU A 179 14.29 12.73 -12.90
N THR A 180 13.86 11.61 -12.34
CA THR A 180 14.56 10.96 -11.22
C THR A 180 15.95 10.47 -11.64
N ARG A 181 16.10 9.93 -12.85
CA ARG A 181 17.42 9.57 -13.42
C ARG A 181 18.31 10.81 -13.64
N ARG A 182 17.76 11.94 -14.10
CA ARG A 182 18.51 13.19 -14.27
C ARG A 182 18.98 13.78 -12.95
N LEU A 183 18.14 13.74 -11.91
CA LEU A 183 18.49 14.20 -10.56
C LEU A 183 19.54 13.29 -9.90
N SER A 184 19.41 11.98 -10.04
CA SER A 184 20.39 11.01 -9.51
C SER A 184 21.77 11.16 -10.15
N ARG A 185 21.84 11.48 -11.46
CA ARG A 185 23.12 11.74 -12.16
C ARG A 185 23.80 13.03 -11.71
N ARG A 186 23.07 14.06 -11.26
CA ARG A 186 23.68 15.31 -10.74
C ARG A 186 24.33 15.11 -9.37
N ILE A 187 23.75 14.25 -8.51
CA ILE A 187 24.30 14.00 -7.17
C ILE A 187 25.63 13.23 -7.24
N LYS A 188 25.78 12.31 -8.20
CA LYS A 188 27.03 11.54 -8.39
C LYS A 188 28.17 12.33 -9.07
N LYS A 189 27.89 13.54 -9.58
CA LYS A 189 28.88 14.41 -10.24
C LYS A 189 29.46 15.49 -9.31
N ASN A 190 28.85 15.65 -8.13
CA ASN A 190 29.24 16.61 -7.09
C ASN A 190 29.79 15.90 -5.82
N LEU A 191 30.16 14.63 -5.95
CA LEU A 191 30.81 13.77 -4.96
C LEU A 191 32.11 13.26 -5.59
#